data_AF-C1DRI3-F1
#
_entry.id   AF-C1DRI3-F1
#
_cell.length_a   1.000
_cell.length_b   1.000
_cell.length_c   1.000
_cell.angle_alpha   90.00
_cell.angle_beta   90.00
_cell.angle_gamma   90.00
#
_symmetry.space_group_name_H-M   'P 1'
#
loop_
_entity.id
_entity.type
_entity.pdbx_description
1 polymer ?
#
loop_
_entity_poly.entity_id
_entity_poly.type
_entity_poly.pdbx_seq_one_letter_code
_entity_poly.pdbx_strand_id
1 'polypeptide(L)'
;MNSIATPIPTETELVARAEAMIPWLREKADAVEKARMVPRDTIQAFQEAGFFRILQPRRWGGYEMNPNVLNRVLMELARGCPSSAWNVMVLGVHPFEVGLLDSRCGDELWGEDDSRLVSSSYAPFGTVTAVDGGYLLDGEWLTSSGCDHAAGGAFLGGRVAENGETVFRSFWVQAGDFEIVDDWQVVGLAGTGSKKLVIREVFVPAYRSHAIGAYGQDSHGQVNNLYKVPFFYVFYAAVSSVIIGMARGMVDLYIEHMKPRQNINQAIGAAVQDPFIKNRLGEATAKILACSSRVLHNTEEAWSYAARGELVPLDVRVRHFATNQFTGGECFEAAHMIFKKTSTRGIWLNSPLQRQMRDILVGANHITQNQDNIGDLLGGQLLGSPLPAVNPFGVKA
;
A
#
# COMPACT_ATOMS: atom_id res chain seq x y z
N MET A 1 23.68 -29.58 -6.34
CA MET A 1 23.97 -29.17 -4.95
C MET A 1 22.63 -28.98 -4.26
N ASN A 2 22.34 -29.76 -3.23
CA ASN A 2 21.09 -29.61 -2.47
C ASN A 2 21.16 -28.27 -1.73
N SER A 3 20.57 -27.23 -2.32
CA SER A 3 20.27 -25.97 -1.64
C SER A 3 19.39 -26.31 -0.45
N ILE A 4 19.94 -26.23 0.76
CA ILE A 4 19.13 -26.26 1.98
C ILE A 4 18.20 -25.06 1.86
N ALA A 5 16.91 -25.31 1.59
CA ALA A 5 15.93 -24.25 1.50
C ALA A 5 15.91 -23.49 2.83
N THR A 6 16.22 -22.20 2.78
CA THR A 6 16.12 -21.33 3.95
C THR A 6 14.69 -21.43 4.51
N PRO A 7 14.51 -21.74 5.80
CA PRO A 7 13.17 -21.88 6.35
C PRO A 7 12.38 -20.57 6.19
N ILE A 8 11.14 -20.69 5.71
CA ILE A 8 10.21 -19.56 5.57
C ILE A 8 9.92 -19.01 6.98
N PRO A 9 10.15 -17.71 7.24
CA PRO A 9 9.87 -17.12 8.55
C PRO A 9 8.38 -17.10 8.84
N THR A 10 8.04 -17.22 10.12
CA THR A 10 6.68 -17.07 10.62
C THR A 10 6.21 -15.62 10.55
N GLU A 11 4.88 -15.41 10.59
CA GLU A 11 4.28 -14.07 10.70
C GLU A 11 4.85 -13.31 11.91
N THR A 12 4.94 -13.95 13.07
CA THR A 12 5.46 -13.35 14.30
C THR A 12 6.92 -12.87 14.14
N GLU A 13 7.77 -13.66 13.47
CA GLU A 13 9.16 -13.26 13.21
C GLU A 13 9.25 -12.06 12.28
N LEU A 14 8.46 -12.02 11.21
CA LEU A 14 8.43 -10.89 10.28
C LEU A 14 7.94 -9.61 10.95
N VAL A 15 6.89 -9.69 11.75
CA VAL A 15 6.38 -8.54 12.51
C VAL A 15 7.40 -8.07 13.55
N ALA A 16 8.06 -8.99 14.26
CA ALA A 16 9.11 -8.65 15.23
C ALA A 16 10.32 -7.96 14.56
N ARG A 17 10.71 -8.40 13.36
CA ARG A 17 11.76 -7.71 12.56
C ARG A 17 11.35 -6.28 12.22
N ALA A 18 10.10 -6.06 11.82
CA ALA A 18 9.58 -4.73 11.51
C ALA A 18 9.54 -3.82 12.75
N GLU A 19 9.09 -4.35 13.90
CA GLU A 19 9.09 -3.64 15.18
C GLU A 19 10.50 -3.23 15.62
N ALA A 20 11.47 -4.15 15.50
CA ALA A 20 12.87 -3.89 15.86
C ALA A 20 13.52 -2.78 15.01
N MET A 21 13.00 -2.51 13.81
CA MET A 21 13.51 -1.44 12.93
C MET A 21 12.96 -0.05 13.29
N ILE A 22 11.93 0.07 14.12
CA ILE A 22 11.26 1.37 14.41
C ILE A 22 12.27 2.45 14.88
N PRO A 23 13.15 2.21 15.87
CA PRO A 23 14.08 3.24 16.34
C PRO A 23 15.01 3.73 15.23
N TRP A 24 15.55 2.80 14.44
CA TRP A 24 16.45 3.09 13.33
C TRP A 24 15.74 3.85 12.19
N LEU A 25 14.50 3.50 11.88
CA LEU A 25 13.68 4.22 10.89
C LEU A 25 13.37 5.65 11.35
N ARG A 26 13.12 5.88 12.65
CA ARG A 26 12.91 7.23 13.19
C ARG A 26 14.14 8.10 13.04
N GLU A 27 15.32 7.54 13.34
CA GLU A 27 16.61 8.24 13.17
C GLU A 27 16.83 8.68 11.72
N LYS A 28 16.49 7.82 10.76
CA LYS A 28 16.67 8.09 9.32
C LYS A 28 15.58 8.95 8.68
N ALA A 29 14.41 9.11 9.31
CA ALA A 29 13.23 9.69 8.67
C ALA A 29 13.46 11.12 8.14
N ASP A 30 14.23 11.95 8.84
CA ASP A 30 14.58 13.30 8.38
C ASP A 30 15.44 13.28 7.12
N ALA A 31 16.40 12.36 7.05
CA ALA A 31 17.27 12.21 5.89
C ALA A 31 16.49 11.69 4.67
N VAL A 32 15.56 10.75 4.89
CA VAL A 32 14.63 10.23 3.88
C VAL A 32 13.76 11.35 3.30
N GLU A 33 13.17 12.22 4.15
CA GLU A 33 12.37 13.36 3.69
C GLU A 33 13.22 14.33 2.84
N LYS A 34 14.41 14.71 3.32
CA LYS A 34 15.31 15.65 2.62
C LYS A 34 15.80 15.11 1.28
N ALA A 35 16.11 13.81 1.21
CA ALA A 35 16.55 13.15 -0.01
C ALA A 35 15.43 12.95 -1.04
N ARG A 36 14.16 13.08 -0.62
CA ARG A 36 12.95 12.78 -1.42
C ARG A 36 12.97 11.37 -2.02
N MET A 37 13.66 10.46 -1.36
CA MET A 37 13.88 9.08 -1.80
C MET A 37 14.34 8.26 -0.59
N VAL A 38 13.89 7.02 -0.49
CA VAL A 38 14.39 6.07 0.51
C VAL A 38 15.82 5.67 0.12
N PRO A 39 16.81 5.73 1.03
CA PRO A 39 18.16 5.25 0.74
C PRO A 39 18.20 3.76 0.37
N ARG A 40 19.11 3.39 -0.54
CA ARG A 40 19.26 1.99 -1.00
C ARG A 40 19.57 1.01 0.13
N ASP A 41 20.33 1.42 1.13
CA ASP A 41 20.65 0.61 2.31
C ASP A 41 19.40 0.30 3.15
N THR A 42 18.44 1.23 3.21
CA THR A 42 17.14 1.00 3.85
C THR A 42 16.31 -0.03 3.09
N ILE A 43 16.27 0.02 1.76
CA ILE A 43 15.59 -1.00 0.94
C ILE A 43 16.28 -2.35 1.09
N GLN A 44 17.61 -2.40 1.10
CA GLN A 44 18.35 -3.63 1.32
C GLN A 44 18.07 -4.25 2.69
N ALA A 45 17.97 -3.45 3.75
CA ALA A 45 17.57 -3.97 5.06
C ALA A 45 16.17 -4.60 5.05
N PHE A 46 15.22 -4.02 4.29
CA PHE A 46 13.89 -4.61 4.11
C PHE A 46 13.92 -5.91 3.28
N GLN A 47 14.80 -5.99 2.29
CA GLN A 47 15.07 -7.21 1.52
C GLN A 47 15.60 -8.33 2.42
N GLU A 48 16.61 -8.02 3.24
CA GLU A 48 17.24 -8.96 4.19
C GLU A 48 16.27 -9.40 5.30
N ALA A 49 15.37 -8.51 5.73
CA ALA A 49 14.31 -8.85 6.66
C ALA A 49 13.22 -9.76 6.06
N GLY A 50 13.17 -9.89 4.73
CA GLY A 50 12.25 -10.75 4.00
C GLY A 50 10.90 -10.10 3.67
N PHE A 51 10.74 -8.78 3.84
CA PHE A 51 9.43 -8.13 3.68
C PHE A 51 8.90 -8.19 2.25
N PHE A 52 9.79 -8.11 1.24
CA PHE A 52 9.41 -8.19 -0.17
C PHE A 52 9.06 -9.61 -0.65
N ARG A 53 9.35 -10.64 0.16
CA ARG A 53 9.06 -12.04 -0.17
C ARG A 53 7.69 -12.50 0.31
N ILE A 54 6.99 -11.70 1.13
CA ILE A 54 5.74 -12.11 1.81
C ILE A 54 4.67 -12.57 0.80
N LEU A 55 4.44 -11.80 -0.27
CA LEU A 55 3.42 -12.09 -1.28
C LEU A 55 3.98 -12.68 -2.58
N GLN A 56 5.30 -12.79 -2.67
CA GLN A 56 5.97 -13.37 -3.83
C GLN A 56 5.62 -14.87 -3.95
N PRO A 57 5.41 -15.39 -5.16
CA PRO A 57 5.11 -16.80 -5.36
C PRO A 57 6.27 -17.70 -4.92
N ARG A 58 5.95 -18.86 -4.33
CA ARG A 58 6.98 -19.80 -3.84
C ARG A 58 7.90 -20.30 -4.93
N ARG A 59 7.40 -20.41 -6.15
CA ARG A 59 8.17 -20.81 -7.34
C ARG A 59 9.42 -19.94 -7.55
N TRP A 60 9.36 -18.66 -7.19
CA TRP A 60 10.44 -17.70 -7.34
C TRP A 60 10.98 -17.22 -5.99
N GLY A 61 11.03 -18.10 -4.98
CA GLY A 61 11.69 -17.81 -3.70
C GLY A 61 10.87 -16.98 -2.72
N GLY A 62 9.59 -16.74 -3.00
CA GLY A 62 8.67 -16.07 -2.10
C GLY A 62 8.07 -16.97 -1.02
N TYR A 63 7.33 -16.37 -0.09
CA TYR A 63 6.69 -17.07 1.03
C TYR A 63 5.24 -17.45 0.74
N GLU A 64 4.59 -16.72 -0.17
CA GLU A 64 3.18 -16.89 -0.57
C GLU A 64 2.26 -16.95 0.67
N MET A 65 2.39 -15.95 1.55
CA MET A 65 1.69 -15.87 2.83
C MET A 65 0.37 -15.12 2.72
N ASN A 66 -0.47 -15.29 3.75
CA ASN A 66 -1.66 -14.46 3.97
C ASN A 66 -1.30 -12.95 3.86
N PRO A 67 -2.05 -12.14 3.08
CA PRO A 67 -1.80 -10.70 2.97
C PRO A 67 -1.76 -9.94 4.30
N ASN A 68 -2.41 -10.45 5.35
CA ASN A 68 -2.33 -9.87 6.69
C ASN A 68 -0.92 -9.82 7.27
N VAL A 69 -0.01 -10.70 6.84
CA VAL A 69 1.40 -10.66 7.27
C VAL A 69 2.05 -9.37 6.78
N LEU A 70 1.84 -9.00 5.51
CA LEU A 70 2.34 -7.73 4.97
C LEU A 70 1.67 -6.55 5.68
N ASN A 71 0.34 -6.57 5.83
CA ASN A 71 -0.41 -5.50 6.51
C ASN A 71 0.17 -5.20 7.90
N ARG A 72 0.45 -6.22 8.71
CA ARG A 72 1.03 -6.05 10.05
C ARG A 72 2.45 -5.48 10.01
N VAL A 73 3.30 -5.97 9.10
CA VAL A 73 4.64 -5.41 8.88
C VAL A 73 4.56 -3.93 8.54
N LEU A 74 3.69 -3.54 7.61
CA LEU A 74 3.48 -2.14 7.21
C LEU A 74 3.02 -1.26 8.38
N MET A 75 2.09 -1.77 9.20
CA MET A 75 1.61 -1.07 10.39
C MET A 75 2.72 -0.79 11.41
N GLU A 76 3.75 -1.64 11.51
CA GLU A 76 4.90 -1.39 12.39
C GLU A 76 5.91 -0.42 11.75
N LEU A 77 6.33 -0.66 10.51
CA LEU A 77 7.34 0.16 9.83
C LEU A 77 6.93 1.65 9.75
N ALA A 78 5.64 1.92 9.50
CA ALA A 78 5.13 3.29 9.36
C ALA A 78 5.12 4.09 10.67
N ARG A 79 5.30 3.43 11.82
CA ARG A 79 5.53 4.09 13.12
C ARG A 79 6.91 4.73 13.21
N GLY A 80 7.85 4.25 12.39
CA GLY A 80 9.22 4.75 12.33
C GLY A 80 9.44 5.77 11.22
N CYS A 81 9.17 5.37 9.98
CA CYS A 81 9.30 6.25 8.81
C CYS A 81 8.16 5.98 7.81
N PRO A 82 7.15 6.86 7.73
CA PRO A 82 6.02 6.72 6.80
C PRO A 82 6.43 6.49 5.34
N SER A 83 7.36 7.29 4.80
CA SER A 83 7.84 7.12 3.42
C SER A 83 8.53 5.78 3.16
N SER A 84 9.33 5.29 4.11
CA SER A 84 10.00 4.00 3.96
C SER A 84 9.00 2.84 3.97
N ALA A 85 8.02 2.89 4.88
CA ALA A 85 6.94 1.91 4.94
C ALA A 85 6.04 1.95 3.70
N TRP A 86 5.78 3.13 3.15
CA TRP A 86 5.03 3.28 1.90
C TRP A 86 5.77 2.65 0.71
N ASN A 87 7.10 2.76 0.64
CA ASN A 87 7.88 2.04 -0.38
C ASN A 87 7.83 0.51 -0.16
N VAL A 88 7.84 0.03 1.10
CA VAL A 88 7.62 -1.41 1.37
C VAL A 88 6.23 -1.85 0.91
N MET A 89 5.21 -1.02 1.11
CA MET A 89 3.85 -1.31 0.66
C MET A 89 3.79 -1.45 -0.86
N VAL A 90 4.30 -0.48 -1.60
CA VAL A 90 4.26 -0.53 -3.07
C VAL A 90 5.14 -1.66 -3.58
N LEU A 91 6.42 -1.70 -3.24
CA LEU A 91 7.34 -2.69 -3.80
C LEU A 91 7.04 -4.12 -3.30
N GLY A 92 6.46 -4.27 -2.11
CA GLY A 92 6.11 -5.57 -1.50
C GLY A 92 4.74 -6.12 -1.87
N VAL A 93 3.84 -5.30 -2.42
CA VAL A 93 2.53 -5.77 -2.90
C VAL A 93 2.56 -6.29 -4.34
N HIS A 94 3.40 -5.72 -5.22
CA HIS A 94 3.45 -6.12 -6.64
C HIS A 94 3.89 -7.56 -6.92
N PRO A 95 4.64 -8.26 -6.05
CA PRO A 95 4.82 -9.70 -6.22
C PRO A 95 3.49 -10.47 -6.26
N PHE A 96 2.43 -9.95 -5.63
CA PHE A 96 1.07 -10.47 -5.76
C PHE A 96 0.53 -10.36 -7.17
N GLU A 97 0.66 -9.18 -7.80
CA GLU A 97 0.14 -8.92 -9.15
C GLU A 97 0.88 -9.75 -10.20
N VAL A 98 2.19 -9.97 -10.05
CA VAL A 98 2.94 -10.90 -10.91
C VAL A 98 2.37 -12.32 -10.79
N GLY A 99 1.90 -12.73 -9.62
CA GLY A 99 1.22 -14.03 -9.41
C GLY A 99 -0.11 -14.18 -10.16
N LEU A 100 -0.69 -13.09 -10.68
CA LEU A 100 -1.88 -13.11 -11.54
C LEU A 100 -1.56 -13.19 -13.04
N LEU A 101 -0.32 -12.88 -13.44
CA LEU A 101 0.09 -12.91 -14.84
C LEU A 101 0.43 -14.32 -15.30
N ASP A 102 0.62 -14.47 -16.62
CA ASP A 102 1.22 -15.66 -17.20
C ASP A 102 2.58 -15.95 -16.54
N SER A 103 2.86 -17.22 -16.23
CA SER A 103 4.09 -17.62 -15.52
C SER A 103 5.40 -17.17 -16.19
N ARG A 104 5.37 -16.90 -17.51
CA ARG A 104 6.48 -16.27 -18.23
C ARG A 104 6.93 -14.97 -17.60
N CYS A 105 6.02 -14.18 -17.04
CA CYS A 105 6.36 -12.91 -16.40
C CYS A 105 7.22 -13.11 -15.15
N GLY A 106 6.90 -14.11 -14.32
CA GLY A 106 7.72 -14.45 -13.16
C GLY A 106 9.07 -15.04 -13.56
N ASP A 107 9.12 -15.85 -14.63
CA ASP A 107 10.38 -16.38 -15.16
C ASP A 107 11.30 -15.27 -15.71
N GLU A 108 10.74 -14.29 -16.41
CA GLU A 108 11.46 -13.11 -16.92
C GLU A 108 11.92 -12.17 -15.80
N LEU A 109 11.06 -11.96 -14.78
CA LEU A 109 11.35 -11.06 -13.67
C LEU A 109 12.39 -11.65 -12.71
N TRP A 110 12.17 -12.87 -12.23
CA TRP A 110 12.92 -13.46 -11.10
C TRP A 110 13.78 -14.67 -11.47
N GLY A 111 13.81 -15.09 -12.73
CA GLY A 111 14.61 -16.25 -13.16
C GLY A 111 16.11 -16.10 -12.94
N GLU A 112 16.63 -14.87 -13.01
CA GLU A 112 18.05 -14.57 -12.76
C GLU A 112 18.31 -14.00 -11.36
N ASP A 113 17.40 -13.17 -10.87
CA ASP A 113 17.50 -12.47 -9.59
C ASP A 113 16.11 -12.37 -8.96
N ASP A 114 15.88 -13.20 -7.95
CA ASP A 114 14.61 -13.30 -7.24
C ASP A 114 14.32 -12.14 -6.28
N SER A 115 15.24 -11.17 -6.18
CA SER A 115 15.11 -9.97 -5.35
C SER A 115 14.59 -8.75 -6.11
N ARG A 116 14.47 -8.81 -7.44
CA ARG A 116 14.01 -7.68 -8.27
C ARG A 116 12.61 -7.20 -7.83
N LEU A 117 12.50 -5.90 -7.57
CA LEU A 117 11.28 -5.22 -7.13
C LEU A 117 10.59 -4.51 -8.29
N VAL A 118 9.27 -4.34 -8.18
CA VAL A 118 8.41 -3.71 -9.19
C VAL A 118 7.63 -2.58 -8.53
N SER A 119 7.64 -1.38 -9.12
CA SER A 119 6.80 -0.25 -8.69
C SER A 119 5.50 -0.20 -9.51
N SER A 120 4.65 0.80 -9.30
CA SER A 120 3.47 0.97 -10.15
C SER A 120 2.97 2.39 -10.26
N SER A 121 2.09 2.63 -11.23
CA SER A 121 1.24 3.81 -11.36
C SER A 121 -0.01 3.44 -12.17
N TYR A 122 -1.18 3.43 -11.53
CA TYR A 122 -2.41 2.93 -12.17
C TYR A 122 -3.26 4.01 -12.83
N ALA A 123 -3.09 5.29 -12.49
CA ALA A 123 -3.91 6.34 -13.07
C ALA A 123 -3.71 6.34 -14.61
N PRO A 124 -4.77 6.13 -15.42
CA PRO A 124 -4.64 5.88 -16.85
C PRO A 124 -4.47 7.19 -17.63
N PHE A 125 -3.38 7.91 -17.35
CA PHE A 125 -3.04 9.16 -18.03
C PHE A 125 -2.38 8.93 -19.39
N GLY A 126 -1.65 7.83 -19.54
CA GLY A 126 -1.08 7.43 -20.81
C GLY A 126 -2.09 6.81 -21.77
N THR A 127 -1.72 6.79 -23.05
CA THR A 127 -2.48 6.16 -24.12
C THR A 127 -2.09 4.70 -24.26
N VAL A 128 -3.07 3.85 -24.56
CA VAL A 128 -2.85 2.42 -24.83
C VAL A 128 -3.60 2.04 -26.10
N THR A 129 -2.85 1.55 -27.09
CA THR A 129 -3.41 1.08 -28.37
C THR A 129 -3.25 -0.42 -28.47
N ALA A 130 -4.34 -1.15 -28.71
CA ALA A 130 -4.27 -2.57 -29.02
C ALA A 130 -3.62 -2.78 -30.40
N VAL A 131 -2.64 -3.67 -30.48
CA VAL A 131 -1.91 -4.04 -31.70
C VAL A 131 -1.81 -5.56 -31.80
N ASP A 132 -1.30 -6.08 -32.92
CA ASP A 132 -1.12 -7.53 -33.05
C ASP A 132 -0.19 -8.07 -31.96
N GLY A 133 -0.62 -9.12 -31.26
CA GLY A 133 0.11 -9.75 -30.16
C GLY A 133 0.18 -8.99 -28.81
N GLY A 134 -0.35 -7.77 -28.70
CA GLY A 134 -0.25 -7.00 -27.46
C GLY A 134 -0.75 -5.56 -27.54
N TYR A 135 -0.02 -4.66 -26.89
CA TYR A 135 -0.42 -3.27 -26.68
C TYR A 135 0.78 -2.33 -26.90
N LEU A 136 0.51 -1.13 -27.40
CA LEU A 136 1.48 -0.04 -27.48
C LEU A 136 1.12 1.01 -26.43
N LEU A 137 2.03 1.29 -25.52
CA LEU A 137 1.89 2.28 -24.45
C LEU A 137 2.67 3.55 -24.80
N ASP A 138 2.07 4.71 -24.60
CA ASP A 138 2.75 6.00 -24.77
C ASP A 138 2.20 7.04 -23.79
N GLY A 139 3.08 7.79 -23.15
CA GLY A 139 2.72 8.92 -22.30
C GLY A 139 3.42 8.92 -20.95
N GLU A 140 2.75 9.51 -19.97
CA GLU A 140 3.32 9.78 -18.66
C GLU A 140 2.46 9.19 -17.54
N TRP A 141 3.11 8.47 -16.64
CA TRP A 141 2.49 7.89 -15.45
C TRP A 141 3.06 8.52 -14.20
N LEU A 142 2.23 9.27 -13.50
CA LEU A 142 2.64 10.04 -12.33
C LEU A 142 2.73 9.13 -11.08
N THR A 143 3.43 9.57 -10.05
CA THR A 143 3.32 9.01 -8.68
C THR A 143 3.79 7.57 -8.49
N SER A 144 4.88 7.14 -9.14
CA SER A 144 5.43 5.79 -8.97
C SER A 144 6.37 5.68 -7.77
N SER A 145 5.81 5.32 -6.61
CA SER A 145 6.54 5.27 -5.34
C SER A 145 7.63 4.20 -5.36
N GLY A 146 8.85 4.56 -4.94
CA GLY A 146 9.98 3.64 -4.91
C GLY A 146 10.52 3.20 -6.28
N CYS A 147 10.14 3.88 -7.38
CA CYS A 147 10.59 3.53 -8.73
C CYS A 147 12.13 3.50 -8.89
N ASP A 148 12.88 4.29 -8.12
CA ASP A 148 14.36 4.24 -8.09
C ASP A 148 14.93 2.88 -7.61
N HIS A 149 14.10 2.04 -7.01
CA HIS A 149 14.45 0.72 -6.49
C HIS A 149 13.83 -0.42 -7.32
N ALA A 150 13.05 -0.09 -8.34
CA ALA A 150 12.25 -1.04 -9.10
C ALA A 150 13.00 -1.56 -10.33
N ALA A 151 14.12 -2.27 -10.10
CA ALA A 151 14.91 -2.86 -11.18
C ALA A 151 14.12 -3.91 -12.00
N GLY A 152 13.03 -4.45 -11.45
CA GLY A 152 12.09 -5.34 -12.13
C GLY A 152 11.06 -4.63 -13.02
N GLY A 153 11.07 -3.29 -13.05
CA GLY A 153 10.16 -2.49 -13.87
C GLY A 153 8.95 -1.96 -13.09
N ALA A 154 7.84 -1.72 -13.80
CA ALA A 154 6.66 -1.09 -13.22
C ALA A 154 5.35 -1.66 -13.79
N PHE A 155 4.30 -1.69 -12.97
CA PHE A 155 2.92 -1.88 -13.42
C PHE A 155 2.27 -0.54 -13.76
N LEU A 156 1.76 -0.41 -14.98
CA LEU A 156 1.11 0.79 -15.49
C LEU A 156 -0.35 0.51 -15.79
N GLY A 157 -1.24 1.38 -15.31
CA GLY A 157 -2.67 1.29 -15.60
C GLY A 157 -3.02 1.97 -16.91
N GLY A 158 -3.92 1.38 -17.69
CA GLY A 158 -4.37 1.97 -18.96
C GLY A 158 -5.76 1.50 -19.37
N ARG A 159 -6.45 2.33 -20.16
CA ARG A 159 -7.77 2.01 -20.72
C ARG A 159 -7.62 1.55 -22.15
N VAL A 160 -8.20 0.40 -22.47
CA VAL A 160 -8.19 -0.17 -23.83
C VAL A 160 -9.62 -0.39 -24.30
N ALA A 161 -9.88 -0.07 -25.57
CA ALA A 161 -11.12 -0.47 -26.23
C ALA A 161 -11.02 -1.94 -26.64
N GLU A 162 -11.79 -2.81 -26.00
CA GLU A 162 -11.86 -4.25 -26.29
C GLU A 162 -13.33 -4.62 -26.51
N ASN A 163 -13.67 -5.17 -27.70
CA ASN A 163 -15.03 -5.61 -28.05
C ASN A 163 -16.14 -4.55 -27.84
N GLY A 164 -15.82 -3.26 -28.03
CA GLY A 164 -16.76 -2.16 -27.83
C GLY A 164 -16.90 -1.69 -26.37
N GLU A 165 -16.17 -2.30 -25.44
CA GLU A 165 -16.08 -1.87 -24.04
C GLU A 165 -14.74 -1.20 -23.73
N THR A 166 -14.74 -0.26 -22.78
CA THR A 166 -13.50 0.28 -22.24
C THR A 166 -13.06 -0.57 -21.05
N VAL A 167 -11.98 -1.32 -21.21
CA VAL A 167 -11.41 -2.19 -20.18
C VAL A 167 -10.22 -1.48 -19.53
N PHE A 168 -10.23 -1.41 -18.20
CA PHE A 168 -9.08 -0.94 -17.42
C PHE A 168 -8.14 -2.10 -17.14
N ARG A 169 -6.91 -2.00 -17.64
CA ARG A 169 -5.88 -3.04 -17.59
C ARG A 169 -4.64 -2.55 -16.85
N SER A 170 -3.90 -3.51 -16.31
CA SER A 170 -2.54 -3.33 -15.81
C SER A 170 -1.55 -3.90 -16.82
N PHE A 171 -0.41 -3.24 -17.00
CA PHE A 171 0.66 -3.61 -17.93
C PHE A 171 1.99 -3.63 -17.18
N TRP A 172 2.66 -4.77 -17.16
CA TRP A 172 4.03 -4.84 -16.66
C TRP A 172 5.01 -4.43 -17.77
N VAL A 173 5.72 -3.32 -17.53
CA VAL A 173 6.84 -2.83 -18.35
C VAL A 173 8.15 -3.07 -17.61
N GLN A 174 9.24 -3.32 -18.33
CA GLN A 174 10.55 -3.56 -17.74
C GLN A 174 11.27 -2.23 -17.47
N ALA A 175 12.29 -2.24 -16.60
CA ALA A 175 13.00 -1.01 -16.21
C ALA A 175 13.66 -0.26 -17.39
N GLY A 176 14.01 -0.97 -18.46
CA GLY A 176 14.56 -0.37 -19.69
C GLY A 176 13.52 0.31 -20.58
N ASP A 177 12.24 0.10 -20.31
CA ASP A 177 11.13 0.61 -21.12
C ASP A 177 10.67 2.02 -20.70
N PHE A 178 11.23 2.59 -19.64
CA PHE A 178 10.81 3.90 -19.13
C PHE A 178 11.96 4.78 -18.62
N GLU A 179 11.73 6.08 -18.70
CA GLU A 179 12.57 7.09 -18.04
C GLU A 179 11.91 7.54 -16.73
N ILE A 180 12.69 7.63 -15.65
CA ILE A 180 12.24 8.22 -14.38
C ILE A 180 12.54 9.71 -14.41
N VAL A 181 11.50 10.54 -14.25
CA VAL A 181 11.63 12.00 -14.16
C VAL A 181 11.43 12.44 -12.71
N ASP A 182 12.45 13.06 -12.12
CA ASP A 182 12.38 13.52 -10.72
C ASP A 182 11.55 14.80 -10.56
N ASP A 183 10.24 14.63 -10.42
CA ASP A 183 9.24 15.70 -10.24
C ASP A 183 8.55 15.68 -8.86
N TRP A 184 8.92 14.75 -7.98
CA TRP A 184 8.23 14.53 -6.70
C TRP A 184 8.59 15.61 -5.65
N GLN A 185 7.83 16.70 -5.63
CA GLN A 185 8.00 17.86 -4.74
C GLN A 185 6.71 18.12 -3.96
N VAL A 186 6.58 17.51 -2.78
CA VAL A 186 5.32 17.45 -2.03
C VAL A 186 5.47 17.81 -0.55
N VAL A 187 4.35 18.11 0.10
CA VAL A 187 4.31 18.56 1.50
C VAL A 187 4.50 17.45 2.55
N GLY A 188 4.30 16.18 2.16
CA GLY A 188 4.38 15.00 3.02
C GLY A 188 4.58 13.75 2.16
N LEU A 189 5.03 12.66 2.76
CA LEU A 189 5.53 11.48 2.08
C LEU A 189 6.62 11.79 1.03
N ALA A 190 7.34 12.92 1.18
CA ALA A 190 8.34 13.34 0.19
C ALA A 190 9.42 12.27 -0.04
N GLY A 191 9.77 11.51 0.99
CA GLY A 191 10.78 10.46 0.92
C GLY A 191 10.38 9.22 0.11
N THR A 192 9.13 9.08 -0.33
CA THR A 192 8.72 7.91 -1.15
C THR A 192 9.39 7.91 -2.51
N GLY A 193 9.81 9.08 -3.00
CA GLY A 193 10.31 9.22 -4.37
C GLY A 193 9.26 8.79 -5.38
N SER A 194 8.01 9.23 -5.22
CA SER A 194 6.90 8.91 -6.12
C SER A 194 6.99 9.70 -7.43
N LYS A 195 8.10 9.51 -8.12
CA LYS A 195 8.46 10.20 -9.36
C LYS A 195 7.59 9.73 -10.51
N LYS A 196 7.56 10.52 -11.58
CA LYS A 196 6.88 10.19 -12.83
C LYS A 196 7.71 9.24 -13.69
N LEU A 197 7.02 8.34 -14.38
CA LEU A 197 7.57 7.46 -15.41
C LEU A 197 7.14 7.96 -16.80
N VAL A 198 8.08 8.08 -17.72
CA VAL A 198 7.83 8.47 -19.11
C VAL A 198 8.03 7.25 -20.01
N ILE A 199 6.99 6.92 -20.77
CA ILE A 199 6.94 5.80 -21.71
C ILE A 199 6.84 6.38 -23.12
N ARG A 200 7.63 5.85 -24.06
CA ARG A 200 7.63 6.29 -25.46
C ARG A 200 7.42 5.09 -26.37
N GLU A 201 6.20 4.95 -26.87
CA GLU A 201 5.80 3.88 -27.80
C GLU A 201 6.35 2.48 -27.45
N VAL A 202 6.12 2.03 -26.21
CA VAL A 202 6.60 0.74 -25.73
C VAL A 202 5.61 -0.36 -26.07
N PHE A 203 6.08 -1.41 -26.74
CA PHE A 203 5.30 -2.61 -26.97
C PHE A 203 5.27 -3.50 -25.72
N VAL A 204 4.08 -3.82 -25.24
CA VAL A 204 3.82 -4.76 -24.15
C VAL A 204 3.07 -5.97 -24.70
N PRO A 205 3.66 -7.18 -24.69
CA PRO A 205 2.97 -8.37 -25.17
C PRO A 205 1.77 -8.71 -24.27
N ALA A 206 0.73 -9.32 -24.85
CA ALA A 206 -0.55 -9.54 -24.15
C ALA A 206 -0.41 -10.27 -22.81
N TYR A 207 0.55 -11.19 -22.69
CA TYR A 207 0.79 -12.00 -21.49
C TYR A 207 1.38 -11.23 -20.29
N ARG A 208 1.91 -10.01 -20.51
CA ARG A 208 2.35 -9.08 -19.45
C ARG A 208 1.23 -8.13 -19.01
N SER A 209 -0.02 -8.45 -19.31
CA SER A 209 -1.17 -7.63 -18.97
C SER A 209 -2.31 -8.45 -18.39
N HIS A 210 -3.12 -7.82 -17.53
CA HIS A 210 -4.41 -8.37 -17.14
C HIS A 210 -5.46 -7.26 -16.96
N ALA A 211 -6.74 -7.61 -17.11
CA ALA A 211 -7.83 -6.71 -16.75
C ALA A 211 -7.92 -6.61 -15.23
N ILE A 212 -7.78 -5.39 -14.69
CA ILE A 212 -7.73 -5.13 -13.25
C ILE A 212 -9.03 -5.52 -12.56
N GLY A 213 -10.17 -5.19 -13.19
CA GLY A 213 -11.50 -5.47 -12.66
C GLY A 213 -12.05 -6.85 -13.01
N ALA A 214 -11.28 -7.71 -13.70
CA ALA A 214 -11.73 -9.06 -13.99
C ALA A 214 -11.63 -9.92 -12.74
N TYR A 215 -12.73 -10.58 -12.37
CA TYR A 215 -12.75 -11.49 -11.24
C TYR A 215 -13.75 -12.62 -11.51
N GLY A 216 -13.25 -13.85 -11.65
CA GLY A 216 -14.04 -15.01 -12.03
C GLY A 216 -13.15 -16.23 -12.29
N GLN A 217 -13.76 -17.34 -12.71
CA GLN A 217 -13.02 -18.59 -12.93
C GLN A 217 -11.94 -18.45 -14.02
N ASP A 218 -12.20 -17.67 -15.06
CA ASP A 218 -11.23 -17.50 -16.16
C ASP A 218 -10.00 -16.66 -15.77
N SER A 219 -10.15 -15.75 -14.79
CA SER A 219 -9.05 -14.87 -14.35
C SER A 219 -8.34 -15.36 -13.08
N HIS A 220 -9.08 -15.96 -12.14
CA HIS A 220 -8.58 -16.33 -10.81
C HIS A 220 -8.84 -17.82 -10.47
N GLY A 221 -9.53 -18.58 -11.32
CA GLY A 221 -9.84 -19.98 -11.07
C GLY A 221 -8.62 -20.89 -11.08
N GLN A 222 -7.63 -20.58 -11.91
CA GLN A 222 -6.47 -21.44 -12.18
C GLN A 222 -5.16 -20.98 -11.51
N VAL A 223 -5.18 -19.86 -10.78
CA VAL A 223 -4.00 -19.36 -10.03
C VAL A 223 -3.88 -20.02 -8.66
N ASN A 224 -2.70 -19.95 -8.04
CA ASN A 224 -2.51 -20.43 -6.67
C ASN A 224 -3.43 -19.71 -5.68
N ASN A 225 -3.66 -20.33 -4.53
CA ASN A 225 -4.62 -19.86 -3.53
C ASN A 225 -4.42 -18.41 -3.09
N LEU A 226 -3.18 -17.93 -2.89
CA LEU A 226 -2.92 -16.50 -2.59
C LEU A 226 -3.54 -15.56 -3.62
N TYR A 227 -3.32 -15.86 -4.89
CA TYR A 227 -3.71 -15.01 -6.00
C TYR A 227 -5.20 -15.11 -6.35
N LYS A 228 -5.99 -15.89 -5.59
CA LYS A 228 -7.46 -15.90 -5.71
C LYS A 228 -8.11 -14.70 -5.01
N VAL A 229 -7.42 -14.02 -4.10
CA VAL A 229 -7.91 -12.76 -3.53
C VAL A 229 -7.85 -11.66 -4.62
N PRO A 230 -8.87 -10.80 -4.79
CA PRO A 230 -8.80 -9.71 -5.76
C PRO A 230 -7.60 -8.80 -5.50
N PHE A 231 -6.76 -8.53 -6.51
CA PHE A 231 -5.56 -7.71 -6.34
C PHE A 231 -5.85 -6.30 -5.78
N PHE A 232 -6.85 -5.61 -6.33
CA PHE A 232 -7.23 -4.29 -5.84
C PHE A 232 -7.64 -4.31 -4.37
N TYR A 233 -8.18 -5.43 -3.89
CA TYR A 233 -8.44 -5.54 -2.48
C TYR A 233 -7.13 -5.59 -1.66
N VAL A 234 -6.19 -6.47 -2.04
CA VAL A 234 -4.87 -6.56 -1.38
C VAL A 234 -4.15 -5.21 -1.39
N PHE A 235 -4.17 -4.50 -2.53
CA PHE A 235 -3.58 -3.16 -2.67
C PHE A 235 -4.23 -2.13 -1.74
N TYR A 236 -5.56 -2.06 -1.68
CA TYR A 236 -6.28 -1.13 -0.81
C TYR A 236 -5.98 -1.42 0.67
N ALA A 237 -6.01 -2.69 1.07
CA ALA A 237 -5.68 -3.10 2.43
C ALA A 237 -4.24 -2.71 2.82
N ALA A 238 -3.28 -2.87 1.90
CA ALA A 238 -1.88 -2.50 2.14
C ALA A 238 -1.71 -0.99 2.31
N VAL A 239 -2.34 -0.16 1.46
CA VAL A 239 -2.35 1.31 1.61
C VAL A 239 -2.96 1.71 2.96
N SER A 240 -4.15 1.19 3.28
CA SER A 240 -4.82 1.44 4.56
C SER A 240 -3.94 1.03 5.75
N SER A 241 -3.19 -0.08 5.64
CA SER A 241 -2.29 -0.57 6.70
C SER A 241 -1.11 0.35 6.97
N VAL A 242 -0.48 0.92 5.93
CA VAL A 242 0.58 1.93 6.14
C VAL A 242 0.00 3.13 6.87
N ILE A 243 -1.14 3.66 6.46
CA ILE A 243 -1.76 4.85 7.06
C ILE A 243 -2.15 4.59 8.54
N ILE A 244 -2.66 3.39 8.84
CA ILE A 244 -2.88 2.95 10.23
C ILE A 244 -1.57 3.00 11.03
N GLY A 245 -0.48 2.45 10.48
CA GLY A 245 0.83 2.50 11.12
C GLY A 245 1.35 3.93 11.30
N MET A 246 1.09 4.82 10.34
CA MET A 246 1.41 6.24 10.50
C MET A 246 0.64 6.87 11.67
N ALA A 247 -0.65 6.57 11.82
CA ALA A 247 -1.45 7.07 12.93
C ALA A 247 -1.02 6.47 14.28
N ARG A 248 -0.62 5.18 14.31
CA ARG A 248 0.04 4.56 15.48
C ARG A 248 1.34 5.27 15.84
N GLY A 249 2.16 5.61 14.83
CA GLY A 249 3.37 6.42 15.01
C GLY A 249 3.09 7.80 15.60
N MET A 250 2.00 8.45 15.19
CA MET A 250 1.57 9.72 15.79
C MET A 250 1.22 9.54 17.28
N VAL A 251 0.55 8.45 17.66
CA VAL A 251 0.25 8.14 19.06
C VAL A 251 1.53 7.94 19.88
N ASP A 252 2.51 7.20 19.34
CA ASP A 252 3.80 6.98 20.03
C ASP A 252 4.52 8.32 20.28
N LEU A 253 4.71 9.11 19.22
CA LEU A 253 5.37 10.42 19.28
C LEU A 253 4.61 11.38 20.22
N TYR A 254 3.28 11.32 20.22
CA TYR A 254 2.46 12.12 21.11
C TYR A 254 2.68 11.75 22.58
N ILE A 255 2.71 10.45 22.90
CA ILE A 255 2.97 9.97 24.27
C ILE A 255 4.36 10.40 24.74
N GLU A 256 5.39 10.23 23.90
CA GLU A 256 6.76 10.67 24.16
C GLU A 256 6.83 12.18 24.42
N HIS A 257 6.10 12.96 23.62
CA HIS A 257 6.04 14.42 23.77
C HIS A 257 5.29 14.86 25.03
N MET A 258 4.18 14.20 25.38
CA MET A 258 3.30 14.64 26.47
C MET A 258 3.77 14.20 27.85
N LYS A 259 4.47 13.07 27.98
CA LYS A 259 4.97 12.55 29.27
C LYS A 259 5.80 13.56 30.07
N PRO A 260 6.84 14.21 29.50
CA PRO A 260 7.65 15.18 30.25
C PRO A 260 7.03 16.59 30.27
N ARG A 261 5.94 16.84 29.54
CA ARG A 261 5.43 18.18 29.28
C ARG A 261 4.81 18.83 30.52
N GLN A 262 5.30 20.04 30.82
CA GLN A 262 4.66 20.97 31.74
C GLN A 262 3.88 22.07 30.99
N ASN A 263 2.67 22.39 31.47
CA ASN A 263 1.77 23.43 31.02
C ASN A 263 1.90 24.64 31.96
N ILE A 264 2.98 25.40 31.79
CA ILE A 264 3.45 26.48 32.68
C ILE A 264 2.40 27.56 32.99
N ASN A 265 1.39 27.73 32.12
CA ASN A 265 0.33 28.75 32.24
C ASN A 265 -1.07 28.16 32.50
N GLN A 266 -1.17 26.91 32.98
CA GLN A 266 -2.45 26.26 33.28
C GLN A 266 -2.48 25.77 34.73
N ALA A 267 -3.66 25.79 35.35
CA ALA A 267 -3.85 25.27 36.72
C ALA A 267 -3.42 23.81 36.87
N ILE A 268 -3.52 23.04 35.79
CA ILE A 268 -3.00 21.68 35.69
C ILE A 268 -1.56 21.77 35.16
N GLY A 269 -0.59 21.65 36.07
CA GLY A 269 0.83 21.84 35.75
C GLY A 269 1.39 20.80 34.77
N ALA A 270 1.10 19.51 34.94
CA ALA A 270 1.63 18.45 34.08
C ALA A 270 0.61 17.98 33.04
N ALA A 271 1.02 17.85 31.78
CA ALA A 271 0.13 17.41 30.68
C ALA A 271 -0.47 16.02 30.93
N VAL A 272 0.28 15.14 31.60
CA VAL A 272 -0.20 13.81 32.02
C VAL A 272 -1.29 13.85 33.08
N GLN A 273 -1.59 15.00 33.68
CA GLN A 273 -2.71 15.17 34.61
C GLN A 273 -3.93 15.83 33.96
N ASP A 274 -3.81 16.34 32.74
CA ASP A 274 -4.89 17.02 32.04
C ASP A 274 -5.92 16.00 31.49
N PRO A 275 -7.19 16.02 31.96
CA PRO A 275 -8.22 15.08 31.52
C PRO A 275 -8.59 15.25 30.04
N PHE A 276 -8.43 16.45 29.47
CA PHE A 276 -8.70 16.68 28.04
C PHE A 276 -7.62 16.07 27.15
N ILE A 277 -6.36 16.05 27.61
CA ILE A 277 -5.26 15.36 26.93
C ILE A 277 -5.48 13.85 26.99
N LYS A 278 -5.81 13.31 28.17
CA LYS A 278 -6.10 11.88 28.36
C LYS A 278 -7.26 11.41 27.49
N ASN A 279 -8.36 12.18 27.48
CA ASN A 279 -9.56 11.85 26.70
C ASN A 279 -9.25 11.77 25.20
N ARG A 280 -8.58 12.79 24.63
CA ARG A 280 -8.24 12.77 23.19
C ARG A 280 -7.28 11.66 22.82
N LEU A 281 -6.33 11.32 23.69
CA LEU A 281 -5.44 10.18 23.48
C LEU A 281 -6.22 8.86 23.45
N GLY A 282 -7.14 8.65 24.41
CA GLY A 282 -7.99 7.46 24.45
C GLY A 282 -8.88 7.34 23.21
N GLU A 283 -9.55 8.43 22.82
CA GLU A 283 -10.42 8.47 21.64
C GLU A 283 -9.67 8.19 20.34
N ALA A 284 -8.53 8.84 20.12
CA ALA A 284 -7.70 8.60 18.94
C ALA A 284 -7.20 7.15 18.88
N THR A 285 -6.75 6.60 20.01
CA THR A 285 -6.28 5.22 20.10
C THR A 285 -7.40 4.23 19.77
N ALA A 286 -8.61 4.44 20.28
CA ALA A 286 -9.76 3.58 19.99
C ALA A 286 -10.15 3.62 18.50
N LYS A 287 -10.13 4.80 17.86
CA LYS A 287 -10.38 4.95 16.41
C LYS A 287 -9.35 4.20 15.57
N ILE A 288 -8.06 4.33 15.90
CA ILE A 288 -6.96 3.65 15.19
C ILE A 288 -7.04 2.12 15.37
N LEU A 289 -7.41 1.67 16.58
CA LEU A 289 -7.64 0.24 16.85
C LEU A 289 -8.78 -0.30 15.98
N ALA A 290 -9.90 0.42 15.89
CA ALA A 290 -11.02 0.04 15.03
C ALA A 290 -10.62 -0.07 13.55
N CYS A 291 -9.80 0.87 13.06
CA CYS A 291 -9.23 0.81 11.71
C CYS A 291 -8.40 -0.46 11.49
N SER A 292 -7.51 -0.76 12.43
CA SER A 292 -6.67 -1.97 12.41
C SER A 292 -7.53 -3.24 12.36
N SER A 293 -8.52 -3.34 13.24
CA SER A 293 -9.45 -4.47 13.30
C SER A 293 -10.22 -4.64 12.00
N ARG A 294 -10.75 -3.54 11.42
CA ARG A 294 -11.49 -3.58 10.15
C ARG A 294 -10.66 -4.13 9.00
N VAL A 295 -9.46 -3.59 8.77
CA VAL A 295 -8.60 -4.00 7.65
C VAL A 295 -8.15 -5.45 7.80
N LEU A 296 -7.71 -5.84 9.01
CA LEU A 296 -7.26 -7.22 9.27
C LEU A 296 -8.40 -8.23 9.18
N HIS A 297 -9.57 -7.92 9.74
CA HIS A 297 -10.74 -8.77 9.68
C HIS A 297 -11.22 -8.98 8.25
N ASN A 298 -11.37 -7.88 7.51
CA ASN A 298 -11.74 -7.97 6.11
C ASN A 298 -10.73 -8.86 5.36
N THR A 299 -9.42 -8.70 5.62
CA THR A 299 -8.38 -9.41 4.83
C THR A 299 -8.42 -10.90 5.15
N GLU A 300 -8.63 -11.25 6.41
CA GLU A 300 -8.76 -12.62 6.87
C GLU A 300 -10.00 -13.30 6.28
N GLU A 301 -11.10 -12.58 6.19
CA GLU A 301 -12.34 -13.13 5.63
C GLU A 301 -12.16 -13.53 4.16
N ALA A 302 -11.60 -12.65 3.32
CA ALA A 302 -11.31 -13.00 1.93
C ALA A 302 -10.25 -14.10 1.79
N TRP A 303 -9.20 -14.04 2.62
CA TRP A 303 -8.18 -15.09 2.66
C TRP A 303 -8.78 -16.45 3.00
N SER A 304 -9.78 -16.52 3.89
CA SER A 304 -10.40 -17.78 4.27
C SER A 304 -11.02 -18.54 3.08
N TYR A 305 -11.61 -17.83 2.11
CA TYR A 305 -12.11 -18.41 0.85
C TYR A 305 -10.95 -18.85 -0.05
N ALA A 306 -10.02 -17.93 -0.30
CA ALA A 306 -8.88 -18.14 -1.18
C ALA A 306 -8.00 -19.32 -0.72
N ALA A 307 -7.79 -19.48 0.59
CA ALA A 307 -7.04 -20.57 1.20
C ALA A 307 -7.68 -21.96 0.98
N ARG A 308 -9.01 -22.02 0.77
CA ARG A 308 -9.73 -23.24 0.38
C ARG A 308 -9.79 -23.45 -1.13
N GLY A 309 -9.16 -22.59 -1.93
CA GLY A 309 -9.21 -22.61 -3.38
C GLY A 309 -10.48 -21.98 -3.97
N GLU A 310 -11.29 -21.33 -3.15
CA GLU A 310 -12.56 -20.70 -3.54
C GLU A 310 -12.34 -19.23 -3.96
N LEU A 311 -13.21 -18.72 -4.82
CA LEU A 311 -13.27 -17.28 -5.12
C LEU A 311 -14.01 -16.55 -4.01
N VAL A 312 -13.62 -15.30 -3.75
CA VAL A 312 -14.23 -14.42 -2.76
C VAL A 312 -15.62 -13.98 -3.24
N PRO A 313 -16.69 -14.23 -2.46
CA PRO A 313 -18.06 -13.86 -2.82
C PRO A 313 -18.24 -12.35 -3.11
N LEU A 314 -19.23 -12.02 -3.94
CA LEU A 314 -19.48 -10.65 -4.37
C LEU A 314 -19.79 -9.70 -3.20
N ASP A 315 -20.64 -10.12 -2.26
CA ASP A 315 -21.02 -9.35 -1.07
C ASP A 315 -19.81 -9.05 -0.16
N VAL A 316 -18.91 -10.02 -0.02
CA VAL A 316 -17.64 -9.87 0.70
C VAL A 316 -16.74 -8.85 -0.02
N ARG A 317 -16.57 -8.98 -1.35
CA ARG A 317 -15.78 -8.03 -2.15
C ARG A 317 -16.31 -6.60 -2.07
N VAL A 318 -17.61 -6.40 -2.23
CA VAL A 318 -18.27 -5.09 -2.15
C VAL A 318 -18.06 -4.46 -0.77
N ARG A 319 -18.35 -5.20 0.31
CA ARG A 319 -18.21 -4.70 1.68
C ARG A 319 -16.77 -4.32 2.00
N HIS A 320 -15.80 -5.16 1.65
CA HIS A 320 -14.39 -4.87 1.91
C HIS A 320 -13.91 -3.64 1.16
N PHE A 321 -14.24 -3.57 -0.13
CA PHE A 321 -13.91 -2.43 -0.96
C PHE A 321 -14.49 -1.12 -0.40
N ALA A 322 -15.77 -1.12 -0.05
CA ALA A 322 -16.45 0.04 0.51
C ALA A 322 -15.86 0.47 1.86
N THR A 323 -15.65 -0.47 2.77
CA THR A 323 -15.33 -0.14 4.17
C THR A 323 -13.86 0.18 4.40
N ASN A 324 -12.93 -0.37 3.61
CA ASN A 324 -11.51 -0.04 3.75
C ASN A 324 -11.17 1.40 3.36
N GLN A 325 -11.96 2.03 2.49
CA GLN A 325 -11.74 3.41 2.04
C GLN A 325 -11.91 4.44 3.18
N PHE A 326 -12.69 4.12 4.23
CA PHE A 326 -12.86 4.99 5.41
C PHE A 326 -11.58 5.11 6.25
N THR A 327 -10.64 4.18 6.09
CA THR A 327 -9.48 4.08 7.00
C THR A 327 -8.59 5.31 6.93
N GLY A 328 -8.32 5.86 5.75
CA GLY A 328 -7.48 7.05 5.61
C GLY A 328 -8.06 8.25 6.34
N GLY A 329 -9.35 8.55 6.13
CA GLY A 329 -10.06 9.65 6.79
C GLY A 329 -10.09 9.49 8.31
N GLU A 330 -10.48 8.32 8.81
CA GLU A 330 -10.56 8.05 10.26
C GLU A 330 -9.17 8.12 10.94
N CYS A 331 -8.12 7.63 10.28
CA CYS A 331 -6.74 7.73 10.77
C CYS A 331 -6.26 9.19 10.80
N PHE A 332 -6.55 9.97 9.75
CA PHE A 332 -6.24 11.39 9.69
C PHE A 332 -6.94 12.16 10.81
N GLU A 333 -8.24 11.94 11.01
CA GLU A 333 -9.01 12.58 12.08
C GLU A 333 -8.45 12.26 13.47
N ALA A 334 -8.15 10.97 13.73
CA ALA A 334 -7.58 10.52 15.00
C ALA A 334 -6.20 11.16 15.26
N ALA A 335 -5.32 11.17 14.26
CA ALA A 335 -3.99 11.78 14.37
C ALA A 335 -4.07 13.30 14.56
N HIS A 336 -4.91 13.99 13.77
CA HIS A 336 -5.11 15.43 13.85
C HIS A 336 -5.67 15.85 15.22
N MET A 337 -6.59 15.06 15.78
CA MET A 337 -7.19 15.30 17.09
C MET A 337 -6.15 15.43 18.20
N ILE A 338 -5.16 14.53 18.23
CA ILE A 338 -4.06 14.58 19.21
C ILE A 338 -2.98 15.57 18.79
N PHE A 339 -2.69 15.72 17.50
CA PHE A 339 -1.73 16.71 17.00
C PHE A 339 -2.09 18.13 17.46
N LYS A 340 -3.37 18.52 17.44
CA LYS A 340 -3.82 19.83 17.95
C LYS A 340 -3.49 20.07 19.43
N LYS A 341 -3.31 19.03 20.25
CA LYS A 341 -2.95 19.15 21.66
C LYS A 341 -1.46 19.42 21.87
N THR A 342 -0.62 19.21 20.87
CA THR A 342 0.82 19.52 20.91
C THR A 342 1.11 21.02 20.91
N SER A 343 0.13 21.85 20.53
CA SER A 343 0.27 23.31 20.44
C SER A 343 1.45 23.70 19.52
N THR A 344 2.08 24.85 19.75
CA THR A 344 3.23 25.32 18.95
C THR A 344 4.43 24.37 18.97
N ARG A 345 4.53 23.43 19.92
CA ARG A 345 5.69 22.53 20.02
C ARG A 345 5.70 21.44 18.95
N GLY A 346 4.52 21.04 18.46
CA GLY A 346 4.42 20.00 17.42
C GLY A 346 4.71 20.50 16.01
N ILE A 347 4.67 21.82 15.77
CA ILE A 347 4.76 22.42 14.42
C ILE A 347 6.18 22.83 14.00
N TRP A 348 7.17 22.75 14.90
CA TRP A 348 8.55 23.05 14.54
C TRP A 348 9.11 22.00 13.58
N LEU A 349 9.94 22.40 12.62
CA LEU A 349 10.53 21.47 11.64
C LEU A 349 11.42 20.40 12.28
N ASN A 350 12.01 20.68 13.45
CA ASN A 350 12.76 19.70 14.23
C ASN A 350 11.87 18.77 15.08
N SER A 351 10.55 18.91 15.03
CA SER A 351 9.60 18.01 15.66
C SER A 351 9.19 16.91 14.67
N PRO A 352 9.30 15.63 15.04
CA PRO A 352 8.83 14.54 14.18
C PRO A 352 7.29 14.52 14.05
N LEU A 353 6.57 15.16 14.98
CA LEU A 353 5.10 15.23 14.99
C LEU A 353 4.55 15.89 13.73
N GLN A 354 5.11 17.04 13.30
CA GLN A 354 4.61 17.71 12.09
C GLN A 354 4.85 16.88 10.83
N ARG A 355 6.00 16.20 10.72
CA ARG A 355 6.27 15.31 9.59
C ARG A 355 5.26 14.18 9.54
N GLN A 356 5.08 13.48 10.67
CA GLN A 356 4.09 12.41 10.78
C GLN A 356 2.69 12.88 10.38
N MET A 357 2.29 14.09 10.81
CA MET A 357 0.99 14.67 10.45
C MET A 357 0.86 14.96 8.95
N ARG A 358 1.89 15.53 8.32
CA ARG A 358 1.91 15.81 6.87
C ARG A 358 1.91 14.52 6.05
N ASP A 359 2.62 13.50 6.52
CA ASP A 359 2.65 12.19 5.86
C ASP A 359 1.28 11.52 5.90
N ILE A 360 0.57 11.58 7.05
CA ILE A 360 -0.81 11.09 7.17
C ILE A 360 -1.76 11.89 6.28
N LEU A 361 -1.60 13.22 6.21
CA LEU A 361 -2.39 14.06 5.29
C LEU A 361 -2.25 13.56 3.85
N VAL A 362 -1.01 13.38 3.37
CA VAL A 362 -0.77 12.93 1.99
C VAL A 362 -1.28 11.51 1.78
N GLY A 363 -1.03 10.59 2.72
CA GLY A 363 -1.53 9.21 2.65
C GLY A 363 -3.07 9.13 2.59
N ALA A 364 -3.77 9.94 3.39
CA ALA A 364 -5.23 9.99 3.40
C ALA A 364 -5.84 10.61 2.12
N ASN A 365 -5.06 11.37 1.33
CA ASN A 365 -5.49 11.89 0.02
C ASN A 365 -5.36 10.86 -1.11
N HIS A 366 -4.81 9.67 -0.83
CA HIS A 366 -4.70 8.63 -1.85
C HIS A 366 -6.10 8.19 -2.31
N ILE A 367 -6.29 7.96 -3.61
CA ILE A 367 -7.61 7.67 -4.20
C ILE A 367 -8.29 6.43 -3.59
N THR A 368 -7.50 5.48 -3.11
CA THR A 368 -7.99 4.27 -2.43
C THR A 368 -8.54 4.52 -1.03
N GLN A 369 -8.49 5.77 -0.55
CA GLN A 369 -9.02 6.23 0.73
C GLN A 369 -10.18 7.22 0.54
N ASN A 370 -10.72 7.32 -0.69
CA ASN A 370 -11.87 8.16 -0.96
C ASN A 370 -13.17 7.45 -0.55
N GLN A 371 -13.88 8.02 0.43
CA GLN A 371 -15.09 7.44 1.02
C GLN A 371 -16.41 7.93 0.39
N ASP A 372 -16.37 8.84 -0.59
CA ASP A 372 -17.56 9.57 -1.07
C ASP A 372 -18.53 8.71 -1.91
N ASN A 373 -18.15 7.49 -2.32
CA ASN A 373 -18.93 6.65 -3.23
C ASN A 373 -19.42 5.31 -2.62
N ILE A 374 -19.77 5.29 -1.33
CA ILE A 374 -20.31 4.08 -0.66
C ILE A 374 -21.80 3.82 -0.94
N GLY A 375 -22.56 4.88 -1.25
CA GLY A 375 -24.02 4.82 -1.40
C GLY A 375 -24.45 3.88 -2.51
N ASP A 376 -23.94 4.06 -3.72
CA ASP A 376 -24.26 3.23 -4.88
C ASP A 376 -23.62 1.84 -4.83
N LEU A 377 -22.60 1.66 -3.98
CA LEU A 377 -21.87 0.41 -3.87
C LEU A 377 -22.43 -0.49 -2.76
N LEU A 378 -22.10 -0.21 -1.49
CA LEU A 378 -22.53 -1.06 -0.38
C LEU A 378 -23.99 -0.81 -0.01
N GLY A 379 -24.40 0.46 0.09
CA GLY A 379 -25.79 0.81 0.40
C GLY A 379 -26.75 0.26 -0.65
N GLY A 380 -26.42 0.49 -1.93
CA GLY A 380 -27.15 -0.01 -3.09
C GLY A 380 -27.26 -1.52 -3.08
N GLN A 381 -26.14 -2.25 -2.91
CA GLN A 381 -26.17 -3.71 -2.87
C GLN A 381 -27.04 -4.24 -1.73
N LEU A 382 -26.94 -3.67 -0.52
CA LEU A 382 -27.76 -4.08 0.63
C LEU A 382 -29.26 -3.84 0.41
N LEU A 383 -29.60 -2.87 -0.44
CA LEU A 383 -30.97 -2.57 -0.87
C LEU A 383 -31.40 -3.33 -2.13
N GLY A 384 -30.54 -4.22 -2.67
CA GLY A 384 -30.83 -5.01 -3.87
C GLY A 384 -30.65 -4.28 -5.20
N SER A 385 -29.96 -3.14 -5.21
CA SER A 385 -29.61 -2.43 -6.44
C SER A 385 -28.51 -3.19 -7.21
N PRO A 386 -28.53 -3.19 -8.55
CA PRO A 386 -27.42 -3.73 -9.33
C PRO A 386 -26.15 -2.89 -9.10
N LEU A 387 -24.99 -3.52 -9.24
CA LEU A 387 -23.72 -2.79 -9.15
C LEU A 387 -23.59 -1.77 -10.29
N PRO A 388 -22.94 -0.61 -10.05
CA PRO A 388 -22.65 0.36 -11.10
C PRO A 388 -21.84 -0.27 -12.24
N ALA A 389 -22.26 -0.04 -13.49
CA ALA A 389 -21.58 -0.56 -14.68
C ALA A 389 -20.14 -0.04 -14.82
N VAL A 390 -19.90 1.21 -14.41
CA VAL A 390 -18.58 1.80 -14.29
C VAL A 390 -18.16 1.69 -12.83
N ASN A 391 -17.66 0.52 -12.43
CA ASN A 391 -16.92 0.43 -11.18
C ASN A 391 -15.44 0.71 -11.47
N PRO A 392 -14.94 1.94 -11.26
CA PRO A 392 -13.55 2.30 -11.54
C PRO A 392 -12.53 1.52 -10.69
N PHE A 393 -13.02 0.71 -9.75
CA PHE A 393 -12.22 0.00 -8.78
C PHE A 393 -12.46 -1.52 -8.77
N GLY A 394 -13.04 -2.05 -9.85
CA GLY A 394 -12.91 -3.47 -10.18
C GLY A 394 -13.85 -4.45 -9.47
N VAL A 395 -14.86 -4.00 -8.72
CA VAL A 395 -15.92 -4.92 -8.28
C VAL A 395 -16.92 -5.13 -9.42
N LYS A 396 -16.71 -6.21 -10.20
CA LYS A 396 -17.70 -6.73 -11.15
C LYS A 396 -18.67 -7.68 -10.46
N ALA A 397 -19.94 -7.61 -10.88
CA ALA A 397 -21.04 -8.49 -10.44
C ALA A 397 -20.72 -9.97 -10.68
#